data_AF-A0A1G1D881-F1
#
_entry.id   AF-A0A1G1D881-F1
#
_cell.length_a   1.000
_cell.length_b   1.000
_cell.length_c   1.000
_cell.angle_alpha   90.00
_cell.angle_beta   90.00
_cell.angle_gamma   90.00
#
_symmetry.space_group_name_H-M   'P 1'
#
loop_
_entity.id
_entity.type
_entity.pdbx_description
1 polymer ?
#
loop_
_entity_poly.entity_id
_entity_poly.type
_entity_poly.pdbx_seq_one_letter_code
_entity_poly.pdbx_strand_id
1 'polypeptide(L)' 'MKLNDEQKYLLADKLLDLANFVAGALIIGQALTPSLNWTVLIAGFISVIVFYIFSLNLRR' A
#
# COMPACT_ATOMS: atom_id res chain seq x y z
N MET A 1 -6.66 21.33 9.99
CA MET A 1 -6.22 20.70 11.27
C MET A 1 -4.87 20.05 11.03
N LYS A 2 -3.86 20.32 11.87
CA LYS A 2 -2.60 19.57 11.84
C LYS A 2 -2.80 18.29 12.65
N LEU A 3 -2.38 17.15 12.11
CA LEU A 3 -2.37 15.89 12.85
C LEU A 3 -1.35 16.00 14.00
N ASN A 4 -1.71 15.51 15.18
CA ASN A 4 -0.75 15.32 16.26
C ASN A 4 0.17 14.12 15.94
N ASP A 5 1.27 13.97 16.68
CA ASP A 5 2.28 12.97 16.33
C ASP A 5 1.78 11.52 16.52
N GLU A 6 0.87 11.29 17.47
CA GLU A 6 0.22 9.99 17.65
C GLU A 6 -0.67 9.62 16.46
N GLN A 7 -1.46 10.57 15.94
CA GLN A 7 -2.29 10.37 14.75
C GLN A 7 -1.45 10.12 13.50
N LYS A 8 -0.30 10.81 13.35
CA LYS A 8 0.62 10.54 12.23
C LYS A 8 1.18 9.13 12.32
N TYR A 9 1.56 8.69 13.52
CA TYR A 9 2.08 7.35 13.74
C TYR A 9 1.02 6.28 13.41
N LEU A 10 -0.20 6.44 13.93
CA LEU A 10 -1.32 5.54 13.64
C LEU A 10 -1.66 5.50 12.16
N LEU A 11 -1.68 6.66 11.48
CA LEU A 11 -1.92 6.73 10.04
C LEU A 11 -0.80 6.04 9.24
N ALA A 12 0.46 6.27 9.62
CA ALA A 12 1.59 5.62 9.00
C ALA A 12 1.52 4.10 9.15
N ASP A 13 1.08 3.60 10.30
CA ASP A 13 0.89 2.17 10.54
C ASP A 13 -0.24 1.59 9.69
N LYS A 14 -1.40 2.28 9.63
CA LYS A 14 -2.52 1.87 8.80
C LYS A 14 -2.23 1.91 7.31
N LEU A 15 -1.36 2.81 6.85
CA LEU A 15 -0.88 2.81 5.47
C LEU A 15 -0.01 1.59 5.14
N LEU A 16 0.79 1.10 6.09
CA LEU A 16 1.55 -0.13 5.90
C LEU A 16 0.63 -1.36 5.90
N ASP A 17 -0.37 -1.41 6.79
CA ASP A 17 -1.42 -2.43 6.76
C ASP A 17 -2.11 -2.48 5.38
N LEU A 18 -2.47 -1.32 4.84
CA LEU A 18 -3.10 -1.21 3.52
C LEU A 18 -2.16 -1.64 2.39
N ALA A 19 -0.88 -1.27 2.46
CA ALA A 19 0.13 -1.71 1.50
C ALA A 19 0.26 -3.24 1.48
N ASN A 20 0.29 -3.87 2.66
CA ASN A 20 0.32 -5.33 2.78
C ASN A 20 -0.94 -5.98 2.22
N PHE A 21 -2.11 -5.38 2.48
CA PHE A 21 -3.38 -5.87 1.94
C PHE A 21 -3.40 -5.81 0.41
N VAL A 22 -2.99 -4.69 -0.19
CA VAL A 22 -2.90 -4.53 -1.65
C VAL A 22 -1.90 -5.51 -2.25
N ALA A 23 -0.74 -5.70 -1.63
CA ALA A 23 0.25 -6.69 -2.08
C ALA A 23 -0.32 -8.12 -2.06
N GLY A 24 -1.01 -8.50 -0.97
CA GLY A 24 -1.68 -9.79 -0.87
C GLY A 24 -2.77 -9.97 -1.94
N ALA A 25 -3.60 -8.95 -2.14
CA ALA A 25 -4.65 -8.96 -3.16
C ALA A 25 -4.08 -9.08 -4.58
N LEU A 26 -2.95 -8.45 -4.88
CA LEU A 26 -2.27 -8.57 -6.18
C LEU A 26 -1.76 -10.00 -6.42
N ILE A 27 -1.11 -10.60 -5.43
CA ILE A 27 -0.56 -11.95 -5.54
C ILE A 27 -1.71 -12.95 -5.74
N ILE A 28 -2.74 -12.89 -4.90
CA ILE A 28 -3.90 -13.79 -4.97
C ILE A 28 -4.67 -13.56 -6.28
N GLY A 29 -4.93 -12.29 -6.63
CA GLY A 29 -5.65 -11.94 -7.85
C GLY A 29 -4.94 -12.43 -9.10
N GLN A 30 -3.61 -12.30 -9.17
CA GLN A 30 -2.84 -12.84 -10.29
C GLN A 30 -2.82 -14.37 -10.30
N ALA A 31 -2.72 -15.02 -9.14
CA ALA A 31 -2.76 -16.49 -9.05
C ALA A 31 -4.09 -17.09 -9.54
N LEU A 32 -5.20 -16.35 -9.39
CA LEU A 32 -6.53 -16.76 -9.84
C LEU A 32 -6.83 -16.39 -11.31
N THR A 33 -6.00 -15.56 -11.94
CA THR A 33 -6.24 -15.07 -13.30
C THR A 33 -5.47 -15.93 -14.33
N PRO A 34 -6.13 -16.46 -15.39
CA PRO A 34 -5.49 -17.35 -16.36
C PRO A 34 -4.34 -16.72 -17.16
N SER A 35 -4.37 -15.40 -17.32
CA SER A 35 -3.38 -14.62 -18.06
C SER A 35 -2.80 -13.52 -17.19
N LEU A 36 -1.52 -13.23 -17.38
CA LEU A 36 -0.84 -12.20 -16.62
C LEU A 36 -1.28 -10.80 -17.07
N ASN A 37 -1.84 -10.02 -16.14
CA ASN A 37 -2.28 -8.65 -16.41
C ASN A 37 -1.23 -7.66 -15.90
N TRP A 38 -0.31 -7.29 -16.80
CA TRP A 38 0.77 -6.35 -16.49
C TRP A 38 0.29 -4.99 -15.99
N THR A 39 -0.84 -4.49 -16.51
CA THR A 39 -1.39 -3.21 -16.08
C THR A 39 -1.81 -3.25 -14.62
N VAL A 40 -2.50 -4.31 -14.19
CA VAL A 40 -2.93 -4.49 -12.79
C VAL A 40 -1.73 -4.69 -11.88
N LEU A 41 -0.75 -5.50 -12.30
CA LEU A 41 0.47 -5.72 -11.52
C LEU A 41 1.27 -4.42 -11.32
N ILE A 42 1.48 -3.65 -12.38
CA ILE A 42 2.21 -2.37 -12.31
C ILE A 42 1.45 -1.36 -11.45
N ALA A 43 0.15 -1.17 -11.69
CA ALA A 43 -0.67 -0.23 -10.91
C ALA A 43 -0.71 -0.61 -9.42
N GLY A 44 -0.81 -1.90 -9.13
CA GLY A 44 -0.76 -2.43 -7.79
C GLY A 44 0.59 -2.20 -7.11
N PHE A 45 1.69 -2.49 -7.79
CA PHE A 45 3.04 -2.27 -7.26
C PHE A 45 3.32 -0.79 -6.99
N ILE A 46 2.88 0.10 -7.89
CA ILE A 46 2.94 1.55 -7.68
C ILE A 46 2.15 1.94 -6.43
N SER A 47 0.95 1.39 -6.24
CA SER A 47 0.11 1.69 -5.06
C SER A 47 0.78 1.27 -3.75
N VAL A 48 1.42 0.09 -3.71
CA VAL A 48 2.20 -0.38 -2.55
C VAL A 48 3.36 0.58 -2.23
N ILE A 49 4.12 0.98 -3.26
CA ILE A 49 5.24 1.92 -3.11
C ILE A 49 4.74 3.27 -2.58
N VAL A 50 3.64 3.78 -3.12
CA VAL A 50 3.04 5.06 -2.69
C VAL A 50 2.68 4.98 -1.20
N PHE A 51 1.95 3.97 -0.76
CA PHE A 51 1.59 3.83 0.65
C PHE A 51 2.80 3.71 1.57
N TYR A 52 3.83 2.98 1.15
CA TYR A 52 5.08 2.88 1.89
C TYR A 52 5.79 4.23 2.01
N ILE A 53 5.92 4.98 0.92
CA ILE A 53 6.55 6.32 0.92
C ILE A 53 5.75 7.29 1.80
N PHE A 54 4.42 7.30 1.69
CA PHE A 54 3.58 8.16 2.54
C PHE A 54 3.72 7.80 4.03
N SER A 55 3.76 6.51 4.36
CA SER A 55 4.03 6.06 5.73
C SER A 55 5.37 6.57 6.26
N LEU A 56 6.45 6.46 5.46
CA LEU A 56 7.77 6.96 5.85
C LEU A 56 7.79 8.48 6.05
N ASN A 57 7.08 9.24 5.20
CA ASN A 57 7.01 10.69 5.34
C ASN A 57 6.22 11.12 6.58
N LEU A 58 5.20 10.37 6.99
CA LEU A 58 4.41 10.65 8.19
C LEU A 58 5.17 10.35 9.49
N ARG A 59 6.16 9.45 9.44
CA ARG A 59 7.02 9.10 10.59
C ARG A 59 8.23 10.04 10.78
N ARG A 60 8.46 10.96 9.84
CA ARG A 60 9.47 12.03 9.94
C ARG A 60 8.87 13.26 10.62
#